data_AF-A0A822F938-F1
#
_entry.id   AF-A0A822F938-F1
#
_cell.length_a   1.000
_cell.length_b   1.000
_cell.length_c   1.000
_cell.angle_alpha   90.00
_cell.angle_beta   90.00
_cell.angle_gamma   90.00
#
_symmetry.space_group_name_H-M   'P 1'
#
loop_
_entity.id
_entity.type
_entity.pdbx_description
1 polymer ?
#
loop_
_entity_poly.entity_id
_entity_poly.type
_entity_poly.pdbx_seq_one_letter_code
_entity_poly.pdbx_strand_id
1 'polypeptide(L)' 'NVTKHNNPLWSLGKLGRGENELSMPVSIIVDDCNGQEQVYILDPGNSRIKCLNIDGKFIEHLAKKIMFFISF' A
#
# COMPACT_ATOMS: atom_id res chain seq x y z
N ASN A 1 30.54 -8.66 9.87
CA ASN A 1 29.37 -8.56 10.77
C ASN A 1 28.55 -7.34 10.40
N VAL A 2 27.54 -7.54 9.56
CA VAL A 2 26.55 -6.49 9.25
C VAL A 2 25.62 -6.41 10.46
N THR A 3 25.36 -5.21 10.96
CA THR A 3 24.46 -4.93 12.09
C THR A 3 23.12 -5.63 11.92
N LYS A 4 22.60 -6.25 12.99
CA LYS A 4 21.28 -6.92 13.04
C LYS A 4 20.24 -6.03 12.34
N HIS A 5 19.84 -6.39 11.12
CA HIS A 5 18.86 -5.61 10.36
C HIS A 5 17.55 -5.55 11.17
N ASN A 6 16.87 -4.41 11.15
CA ASN A 6 15.51 -4.32 11.70
C ASN A 6 14.65 -5.41 11.06
N ASN A 7 14.01 -6.24 11.88
CA ASN A 7 13.00 -7.18 11.39
C ASN A 7 11.74 -6.38 11.07
N PRO A 8 11.26 -6.36 9.82
CA PRO A 8 10.01 -5.71 9.49
C PRO A 8 8.85 -6.39 10.23
N LEU A 9 7.86 -5.60 10.67
CA LEU A 9 6.63 -6.13 11.28
C LEU A 9 5.82 -6.94 10.26
N TRP A 10 5.78 -6.45 9.02
CA TRP A 10 5.21 -7.14 7.87
C TRP A 10 5.91 -6.70 6.58
N SER A 11 5.77 -7.51 5.54
CA SER A 11 6.31 -7.25 4.21
C SER A 11 5.25 -7.58 3.16
N LEU A 12 5.13 -6.74 2.14
CA LEU A 12 4.16 -6.92 1.07
C LEU A 12 4.84 -6.71 -0.29
N GLY A 13 4.45 -7.55 -1.26
CA GLY A 13 4.76 -7.34 -2.66
C GLY A 13 5.64 -8.42 -3.26
N LYS A 14 5.26 -8.80 -4.47
CA LYS A 14 6.07 -9.46 -5.51
C LYS A 14 5.52 -8.99 -6.85
N LEU A 15 6.31 -9.07 -7.92
CA LEU A 15 5.84 -8.67 -9.25
C LEU A 15 4.60 -9.50 -9.64
N GLY A 16 3.50 -8.82 -9.98
CA GLY A 16 2.28 -9.49 -10.44
C GLY A 16 1.02 -8.63 -10.27
N ARG A 17 -0.14 -9.28 -10.37
CA ARG A 17 -1.46 -8.62 -10.39
C ARG A 17 -2.40 -9.08 -9.27
N GLY A 18 -2.05 -10.14 -8.56
CA GLY A 18 -2.82 -10.70 -7.45
C GLY A 18 -2.96 -9.79 -6.23
N GLU A 19 -3.67 -10.30 -5.23
CA GLU A 19 -4.00 -9.59 -3.98
C GLU A 19 -2.76 -9.09 -3.24
N ASN A 20 -1.72 -9.91 -3.14
CA ASN A 20 -0.47 -9.59 -2.43
C ASN A 20 0.68 -9.24 -3.39
N GLU A 21 0.34 -8.96 -4.65
CA GLU A 21 1.30 -8.62 -5.71
C GLU A 21 1.23 -7.13 -6.04
N LEU A 22 2.27 -6.60 -6.69
CA LEU A 22 2.38 -5.22 -7.12
C LEU A 22 2.96 -5.16 -8.54
N SER A 23 2.60 -4.13 -9.29
CA SER A 23 3.06 -3.84 -10.64
C SER A 23 3.35 -2.34 -10.75
N MET A 24 4.63 -1.98 -10.67
CA MET A 24 5.14 -0.60 -10.69
C MET A 24 4.57 0.30 -9.56
N PRO A 25 4.66 -0.07 -8.28
CA PRO A 25 4.23 0.82 -7.20
C PRO A 25 5.09 2.09 -7.17
N VAL A 26 4.45 3.26 -7.04
CA VAL A 26 5.15 4.57 -7.12
C VAL A 26 5.06 5.41 -5.85
N SER A 27 4.09 5.15 -4.98
CA SER A 27 3.90 5.90 -3.74
C SER A 27 3.16 5.09 -2.69
N ILE A 28 3.39 5.42 -1.43
CA ILE A 28 2.71 4.91 -0.25
C ILE A 28 2.30 6.09 0.64
N ILE A 29 1.06 6.09 1.11
CA ILE A 29 0.57 7.05 2.10
C ILE A 29 -0.11 6.30 3.25
N VAL A 30 -0.07 6.89 4.43
CA VAL A 30 -0.87 6.46 5.58
C VAL A 30 -1.83 7.59 5.87
N ASP A 31 -3.12 7.28 5.98
CA ASP A 31 -4.16 8.25 6.29
C ASP A 31 -5.03 7.74 7.44
N ASP A 32 -5.49 8.68 8.27
CA ASP A 32 -6.42 8.38 9.36
C ASP A 32 -7.86 8.52 8.88
N CYS A 33 -8.49 7.38 8.63
CA CYS A 33 -9.89 7.30 8.22
C CYS A 33 -10.80 7.10 9.43
N ASN A 34 -11.15 8.18 10.13
CA ASN A 34 -12.06 8.18 11.29
C ASN A 34 -11.53 7.39 12.50
N GLY A 35 -10.26 7.58 12.86
CA GLY A 35 -9.59 6.88 13.96
C GLY A 35 -9.05 5.50 13.57
N GLN A 36 -8.91 5.23 12.27
CA GLN A 36 -8.37 3.99 11.73
C GLN A 36 -7.31 4.29 10.68
N GLU A 37 -6.06 3.98 11.00
CA GLU A 37 -4.94 4.12 10.06
C GLU A 37 -5.05 3.11 8.92
N GLN A 38 -5.08 3.63 7.69
CA GLN A 38 -5.05 2.85 6.46
C GLN A 38 -3.83 3.20 5.64
N VAL A 39 -3.25 2.18 5.02
CA VAL A 39 -2.11 2.31 4.11
C VAL A 39 -2.61 2.21 2.68
N TYR A 40 -2.31 3.21 1.86
CA TYR A 40 -2.65 3.22 0.44
C TYR A 40 -1.38 3.14 -0.41
N ILE A 41 -1.34 2.17 -1.31
CA ILE A 41 -0.24 2.00 -2.27
C ILE A 41 -0.76 2.31 -3.66
N LEU A 42 -0.14 3.30 -4.33
CA LEU A 42 -0.42 3.62 -5.72
C LEU A 42 0.30 2.62 -6.63
N ASP A 43 -0.45 1.75 -7.30
CA ASP A 43 0.03 0.59 -8.07
C ASP A 43 -0.38 0.71 -9.56
N PRO A 44 0.16 1.71 -10.30
CA PRO A 44 -0.31 2.10 -11.63
C PRO A 44 -0.16 1.00 -12.69
N GLY A 45 0.83 0.11 -12.58
CA GLY A 45 0.96 -1.03 -13.49
C GLY A 45 -0.15 -2.07 -13.34
N ASN A 46 -0.97 -1.96 -12.27
CA ASN A 46 -2.22 -2.70 -12.09
C ASN A 46 -3.46 -1.78 -12.18
N SER A 47 -3.29 -0.50 -12.53
CA SER A 47 -4.37 0.49 -12.64
C SER A 47 -5.25 0.58 -11.37
N ARG A 48 -4.63 0.50 -10.19
CA ARG A 48 -5.33 0.49 -8.89
C ARG A 48 -4.61 1.29 -7.82
N ILE A 49 -5.34 1.58 -6.75
CA ILE A 49 -4.78 1.86 -5.43
C ILE A 49 -5.08 0.66 -4.54
N LYS A 50 -4.07 0.15 -3.84
CA LYS A 50 -4.23 -0.96 -2.89
C LYS A 50 -4.36 -0.39 -1.48
N CYS A 51 -5.45 -0.73 -0.80
CA CYS A 51 -5.71 -0.33 0.58
C CYS A 51 -5.40 -1.47 1.53
N LEU A 52 -4.67 -1.17 2.60
CA LEU A 52 -4.33 -2.10 3.67
C LEU A 52 -4.67 -1.45 5.01
N ASN A 53 -4.86 -2.27 6.03
CA ASN A 53 -4.82 -1.77 7.40
C ASN A 53 -3.36 -1.57 7.86
N ILE A 54 -3.16 -0.99 9.04
CA ILE A 54 -1.82 -0.75 9.61
C ILE A 54 -1.01 -2.04 9.86
N ASP A 55 -1.68 -3.19 10.00
CA ASP A 55 -1.04 -4.51 10.12
C ASP A 55 -0.63 -5.11 8.76
N GLY A 56 -0.83 -4.38 7.65
CA GLY A 56 -0.51 -4.82 6.29
C GLY A 56 -1.52 -5.81 5.68
N LYS A 57 -2.68 -6.00 6.31
CA LYS A 57 -3.74 -6.86 5.79
C LYS A 57 -4.51 -6.15 4.70
N PHE A 58 -4.81 -6.89 3.64
CA PHE A 58 -5.59 -6.41 2.52
C PHE A 58 -7.01 -5.98 2.94
N ILE A 59 -7.42 -4.78 2.54
CA ILE A 59 -8.79 -4.28 2.69
C ILE A 59 -9.50 -4.38 1.33
N GLU A 60 -9.02 -3.64 0.33
CA GLU A 60 -9.63 -3.57 -1.00
C GLU A 60 -8.69 -3.00 -2.10
N HIS A 61 -9.10 -3.13 -3.36
CA HIS A 61 -8.53 -2.37 -4.48
C HIS A 61 -9.51 -1.27 -4.89
N LEU A 62 -9.03 -0.03 -4.93
CA LEU A 62 -9.79 1.07 -5.51
C LEU A 62 -9.44 1.20 -6.99
N ALA A 63 -10.46 1.14 -7.86
CA ALA A 63 -10.33 1.30 -9.31
C ALA A 63 -11.34 2.34 -9.84
N LYS A 64 -10.80 3.44 -10.38
CA LYS A 64 -11.50 4.61 -10.98
C LYS A 64 -12.51 5.36 -10.09
N LYS A 65 -12.36 6.70 -10.15
CA LYS A 65 -13.16 7.77 -9.52
C LYS A 65 -12.90 8.00 -8.03
N ILE A 66 -11.64 8.24 -7.65
CA ILE A 66 -11.31 8.90 -6.39
C ILE A 66 -10.20 9.91 -6.65
N MET A 67 -10.47 11.18 -6.36
CA MET A 67 -9.53 12.28 -6.43
C MET A 67 -8.86 12.40 -5.07
N PHE A 68 -7.65 11.90 -4.94
CA PHE A 68 -6.82 12.16 -3.77
C PHE A 68 -6.12 13.50 -3.99
N PHE A 69 -6.40 14.48 -3.12
CA PHE A 69 -5.54 15.66 -3.00
C PHE A 69 -4.29 15.20 -2.25
N ILE A 70 -3.20 14.99 -2.98
CA ILE A 70 -1.88 14.84 -2.38
C ILE A 70 -1.46 16.26 -2.00
N SER A 71 -1.73 16.66 -0.75
CA SER A 71 -1.18 17.90 -0.21
C SER A 71 0.29 17.64 0.12
N PHE A 72 1.18 18.42 -0.50
CA PHE A 72 2.60 18.53 -0.11
C PHE A 72 2.73 19.39 1.15
#